data_AF-A0A3N1UME8-F1
#
_entry.id   AF-A0A3N1UME8-F1
#
_cell.length_a   1.000
_cell.length_b   1.000
_cell.length_c   1.000
_cell.angle_alpha   90.00
_cell.angle_beta   90.00
_cell.angle_gamma   90.00
#
_symmetry.space_group_name_H-M   'P 1'
#
loop_
_entity.id
_entity.type
_entity.pdbx_description
1 polymer ?
#
loop_
_entity_poly.entity_id
_entity_poly.type
_entity_poly.pdbx_seq_one_letter_code
_entity_poly.pdbx_strand_id
1 'polypeptide(L)'
;MAEVKEKKQKAYNFRDFSTCEATIQMLQKAASDGVETAFQRAAEMKACPIGADSACCKHCAMGPCRLNPKDPYSKVGVCGATIDTIAARNFARMVASGCASHTDHGMTMLDVFREVVNGKITDYKIKDEEKLRSVAQSVGIEVEGRETMEIAKDLYEELERTYTQVEGEIPFVSRVPEKT
;
A
#
# COMPACT_ATOMS: atom_id res chain seq x y z
N MET A 1 -0.82 41.88 20.34
CA MET A 1 -0.45 40.45 20.39
C MET A 1 -1.70 39.69 20.80
N ALA A 2 -2.23 38.82 19.95
CA ALA A 2 -3.45 38.07 20.29
C ALA A 2 -3.10 37.06 21.38
N GLU A 3 -3.84 37.10 22.50
CA GLU A 3 -3.73 36.13 23.58
C GLU A 3 -3.93 34.71 23.02
N VAL A 4 -2.91 33.87 23.15
CA VAL A 4 -3.04 32.43 22.89
C VAL A 4 -3.90 31.88 24.02
N LYS A 5 -5.22 31.79 23.79
CA LYS A 5 -6.11 31.06 24.69
C LYS A 5 -5.62 29.63 24.80
N GLU A 6 -5.18 29.23 26.00
CA GLU A 6 -4.93 27.83 26.34
C GLU A 6 -6.21 27.04 26.00
N LYS A 7 -6.13 26.23 24.93
CA LYS A 7 -7.18 25.24 24.65
C LYS A 7 -7.16 24.24 25.79
N LYS A 8 -8.21 24.23 26.63
CA LYS A 8 -8.43 23.16 27.61
C LYS A 8 -8.29 21.81 26.90
N GLN A 9 -7.32 21.03 27.33
CA GLN A 9 -7.11 19.68 26.82
C GLN A 9 -8.36 18.85 27.13
N LYS A 10 -8.97 18.28 26.09
CA LYS A 10 -10.11 17.38 26.24
C LYS A 10 -9.62 16.12 26.94
N ALA A 11 -10.30 15.72 28.01
CA ALA A 11 -9.98 14.47 28.69
C ALA A 11 -10.43 13.29 27.80
N TYR A 12 -9.49 12.43 27.41
CA TYR A 12 -9.78 11.18 26.70
C TYR A 12 -9.68 10.00 27.66
N ASN A 13 -10.57 9.04 27.53
CA ASN A 13 -10.34 7.71 28.09
C ASN A 13 -9.48 6.91 27.10
N PHE A 14 -8.18 6.82 27.33
CA PHE A 14 -7.26 6.16 26.40
C PHE A 14 -7.51 4.65 26.22
N ARG A 15 -8.31 4.05 27.10
CA ARG A 15 -8.81 2.66 26.93
C ARG A 15 -9.74 2.51 25.73
N ASP A 16 -10.39 3.60 25.30
CA ASP A 16 -11.24 3.59 24.11
C ASP A 16 -10.39 3.58 22.82
N PHE A 17 -9.10 3.93 22.92
CA PHE A 17 -8.19 4.03 21.78
C PHE A 17 -7.37 2.75 21.56
N SER A 18 -7.02 2.04 22.62
CA SER A 18 -6.25 0.81 22.53
C SER A 18 -6.50 -0.10 23.71
N THR A 19 -6.38 -1.41 23.47
CA THR A 19 -6.35 -2.44 24.52
C THR A 19 -4.93 -2.74 25.02
N CYS A 20 -3.89 -2.23 24.35
CA CYS A 20 -2.50 -2.47 24.70
C CYS A 20 -2.02 -1.50 25.79
N GLU A 21 -1.57 -2.02 26.93
CA GLU A 21 -1.10 -1.22 28.08
C GLU A 21 0.05 -0.28 27.71
N ALA A 22 1.04 -0.76 26.95
CA ALA A 22 2.16 0.06 26.52
C ALA A 22 1.71 1.23 25.63
N THR A 23 0.76 0.98 24.72
CA THR A 23 0.18 2.03 23.88
C THR A 23 -0.58 3.05 24.73
N ILE A 24 -1.40 2.60 25.69
CA ILE A 24 -2.15 3.48 26.59
C ILE A 24 -1.19 4.37 27.40
N GLN A 25 -0.13 3.79 27.97
CA GLN A 25 0.88 4.54 28.73
C GLN A 25 1.51 5.64 27.87
N MET A 26 1.85 5.33 26.61
CA MET A 26 2.43 6.32 25.70
C MET A 26 1.44 7.38 25.25
N LEU A 27 0.15 7.04 25.07
CA LEU A 27 -0.89 8.01 24.76
C LEU A 27 -1.13 8.99 25.93
N GLN A 28 -1.10 8.48 27.16
CA GLN A 28 -1.19 9.30 28.37
C GLN A 28 -0.01 10.27 28.48
N LYS A 29 1.21 9.77 28.28
CA LYS A 29 2.42 10.60 28.26
C LYS A 29 2.36 11.66 27.15
N ALA A 30 2.01 11.26 25.93
CA ALA A 30 1.88 12.20 24.82
C ALA A 30 0.89 13.32 25.16
N ALA A 31 -0.26 12.99 25.77
CA ALA A 31 -1.20 13.99 26.22
C ALA A 31 -0.64 14.88 27.34
N SER A 32 0.04 14.33 28.36
CA SER A 32 0.65 15.15 29.42
C SER A 32 1.70 16.12 28.89
N ASP A 33 2.41 15.73 27.84
CA ASP A 33 3.44 16.54 27.18
C ASP A 33 2.85 17.55 26.17
N GLY A 34 1.53 17.57 25.97
CA GLY A 34 0.89 18.42 24.96
C GLY A 34 1.11 17.96 23.52
N VAL A 35 1.54 16.72 23.30
CA VAL A 35 1.82 16.12 21.99
C VAL A 35 0.56 15.41 21.46
N GLU A 36 0.07 15.90 20.33
CA GLU A 36 -1.10 15.32 19.66
C GLU A 36 -0.72 14.11 18.79
N THR A 37 -1.39 12.96 19.02
CA THR A 37 -1.19 11.75 18.21
C THR A 37 -2.30 11.55 17.17
N ALA A 38 -2.13 10.55 16.30
CA ALA A 38 -3.14 10.19 15.31
C ALA A 38 -4.50 9.82 15.94
N PHE A 39 -4.50 9.24 17.15
CA PHE A 39 -5.75 8.86 17.84
C PHE A 39 -6.59 10.08 18.21
N GLN A 40 -5.97 11.12 18.78
CA GLN A 40 -6.67 12.36 19.09
C GLN A 40 -7.21 13.02 17.82
N ARG A 41 -6.40 13.11 16.75
CA ARG A 41 -6.86 13.67 15.45
C ARG A 41 -8.06 12.90 14.89
N ALA A 42 -8.04 11.57 14.94
CA ALA A 42 -9.14 10.75 14.47
C ALA A 42 -10.41 10.92 15.33
N ALA A 43 -10.26 11.03 16.65
CA ALA A 43 -11.38 11.24 17.57
C ALA A 43 -12.05 12.61 17.39
N GLU A 44 -11.33 13.61 16.87
CA GLU A 44 -11.83 14.97 16.67
C GLU A 44 -12.35 15.23 15.25
N MET A 45 -11.80 14.55 14.25
CA MET A 45 -12.14 14.76 12.85
C MET A 45 -13.44 14.03 12.47
N LYS A 46 -14.51 14.78 12.17
CA LYS A 46 -15.70 14.21 11.55
C LYS A 46 -15.47 13.98 10.06
N ALA A 47 -15.67 12.75 9.60
CA ALA A 47 -15.59 12.43 8.17
C ALA A 47 -16.62 13.24 7.36
N CYS A 48 -16.22 13.72 6.19
CA CYS A 48 -17.15 14.33 5.24
C CYS A 48 -18.13 13.25 4.74
N PRO A 49 -19.46 13.41 4.88
CA PRO A 49 -20.42 12.35 4.57
C PRO A 49 -20.38 11.95 3.08
N ILE A 50 -20.15 12.89 2.17
CA ILE A 50 -20.07 12.61 0.73
C ILE A 50 -18.77 11.86 0.39
N GLY A 51 -17.67 12.23 1.04
CA GLY A 51 -16.36 11.60 0.83
C GLY A 51 -16.29 10.20 1.44
N ALA A 52 -16.92 10.00 2.60
CA ALA A 52 -17.01 8.70 3.27
C ALA A 52 -17.70 7.65 2.37
N ASP A 53 -18.74 8.06 1.65
CA ASP A 53 -19.47 7.20 0.70
C ASP A 53 -18.83 7.20 -0.70
N SER A 54 -17.63 7.78 -0.87
CA SER A 54 -16.92 7.89 -2.16
C SER A 54 -17.71 8.58 -3.29
N ALA A 55 -18.65 9.48 -2.96
CA ALA A 55 -19.56 10.14 -3.90
C ALA A 55 -19.07 11.52 -4.40
N CYS A 56 -17.78 11.82 -4.21
CA CYS A 56 -17.13 13.04 -4.71
C CYS A 56 -16.01 12.70 -5.69
N CYS A 57 -15.95 13.41 -6.83
CA CYS A 57 -14.92 13.24 -7.85
C CYS A 57 -14.10 14.54 -8.01
N LYS A 58 -12.77 14.40 -8.04
CA LYS A 58 -11.80 15.49 -8.24
C LYS A 58 -10.75 15.19 -9.32
N HIS A 59 -11.10 14.36 -10.31
CA HIS A 59 -10.16 13.88 -11.32
C HIS A 59 -9.88 14.88 -12.47
N CYS A 60 -10.59 16.00 -12.54
CA CYS A 60 -10.38 17.03 -13.56
C CYS A 60 -10.72 18.42 -13.02
N ALA A 61 -10.35 19.46 -13.77
CA ALA A 61 -10.54 20.86 -13.42
C ALA A 61 -12.01 21.35 -13.52
N MET A 62 -12.91 20.61 -14.16
CA MET A 62 -14.34 20.94 -14.18
C MET A 62 -15.05 20.62 -12.84
N GLY A 63 -14.43 19.78 -12.02
CA GLY A 63 -14.91 19.47 -10.67
C GLY A 63 -14.49 20.50 -9.62
N PRO A 64 -14.62 20.19 -8.32
CA PRO A 64 -15.07 18.90 -7.78
C PRO A 64 -16.57 18.67 -7.99
N CYS A 65 -16.94 17.47 -8.44
CA CYS A 65 -18.34 17.05 -8.53
C CYS A 65 -18.74 16.32 -7.25
N ARG A 66 -19.88 16.67 -6.65
CA ARG A 66 -20.42 16.02 -5.45
C ARG A 66 -21.82 15.50 -5.74
N LEU A 67 -22.03 14.20 -5.57
CA LEU A 67 -23.35 13.56 -5.67
C LEU A 67 -23.89 13.25 -4.28
N ASN A 68 -25.21 13.21 -4.14
CA ASN A 68 -25.86 12.90 -2.87
C ASN A 68 -26.02 11.37 -2.74
N PRO A 69 -25.34 10.70 -1.80
CA PRO A 69 -25.49 9.25 -1.61
C PRO A 69 -26.92 8.84 -1.24
N LYS A 70 -27.69 9.75 -0.61
CA LYS A 70 -29.09 9.51 -0.24
C LYS A 70 -30.06 9.62 -1.42
N ASP A 71 -29.61 10.20 -2.53
CA ASP A 71 -30.37 10.34 -3.77
C ASP A 71 -29.45 10.11 -4.98
N PRO A 72 -28.95 8.87 -5.14
CA PRO A 72 -27.75 8.53 -5.92
C PRO A 72 -27.83 8.85 -7.41
N TYR A 73 -29.04 8.89 -7.97
CA TYR A 73 -29.27 9.01 -9.41
C TYR A 73 -29.96 10.32 -9.82
N SER A 74 -30.23 11.21 -8.88
CA SER A 74 -30.84 12.53 -9.16
C SER A 74 -29.95 13.44 -10.00
N LYS A 75 -28.63 13.22 -9.96
CA LYS A 75 -27.62 14.05 -10.64
C LYS A 75 -26.46 13.20 -11.11
N VAL A 76 -25.72 13.77 -12.05
CA VAL A 76 -24.43 13.26 -12.55
C VAL A 76 -23.36 14.33 -12.39
N GLY A 77 -22.09 13.94 -12.48
CA GLY A 77 -20.99 14.89 -12.58
C GLY A 77 -21.05 15.70 -13.89
N VAL A 78 -20.24 16.76 -14.00
CA VAL A 78 -20.21 17.65 -15.20
C VAL A 78 -19.99 16.86 -16.50
N CYS A 79 -19.18 15.80 -16.45
CA CYS A 79 -18.91 14.94 -17.61
C CYS A 79 -19.97 13.84 -17.84
N GLY A 80 -21.07 13.82 -17.09
CA GLY A 80 -22.10 12.78 -17.16
C GLY A 80 -21.85 11.55 -16.29
N ALA A 81 -20.76 11.50 -15.52
CA ALA A 81 -20.46 10.34 -14.66
C ALA A 81 -21.48 10.19 -13.51
N THR A 82 -22.06 8.99 -13.39
CA THR A 82 -22.94 8.60 -12.28
C THR A 82 -22.18 8.37 -10.98
N ILE A 83 -22.89 8.21 -9.87
CA ILE A 83 -22.30 7.88 -8.57
C ILE A 83 -21.52 6.56 -8.61
N ASP A 84 -22.02 5.55 -9.33
CA ASP A 84 -21.37 4.24 -9.48
C ASP A 84 -20.01 4.39 -10.18
N THR A 85 -19.98 5.15 -11.28
CA THR A 85 -18.74 5.44 -12.02
C THR A 85 -17.73 6.23 -11.16
N ILE A 86 -18.20 7.13 -10.30
CA ILE A 86 -17.34 7.89 -9.40
C ILE A 86 -16.77 6.98 -8.31
N ALA A 87 -17.62 6.21 -7.63
CA ALA A 87 -17.22 5.30 -6.56
C ALA A 87 -16.23 4.24 -7.07
N ALA A 88 -16.52 3.60 -8.22
CA ALA A 88 -15.65 2.61 -8.83
C ALA A 88 -14.26 3.18 -9.19
N ARG A 89 -14.19 4.38 -9.78
CA ARG A 89 -12.90 5.02 -10.11
C ARG A 89 -12.11 5.45 -8.88
N ASN A 90 -12.79 5.92 -7.84
CA ASN A 90 -12.15 6.27 -6.58
C ASN A 90 -11.54 5.02 -5.93
N PHE A 91 -12.30 3.91 -5.88
CA PHE A 91 -11.79 2.63 -5.38
C PHE A 91 -10.65 2.08 -6.24
N ALA A 92 -10.77 2.10 -7.56
CA ALA A 92 -9.71 1.66 -8.47
C ALA A 92 -8.39 2.41 -8.25
N ARG A 93 -8.44 3.73 -7.98
CA ARG A 93 -7.23 4.50 -7.62
C ARG A 93 -6.65 4.10 -6.26
N MET A 94 -7.49 3.76 -5.27
CA MET A 94 -7.01 3.23 -4.00
C MET A 94 -6.27 1.91 -4.20
N VAL A 95 -6.86 0.98 -4.95
CA VAL A 95 -6.23 -0.30 -5.32
C VAL A 95 -4.91 -0.04 -6.05
N ALA A 96 -4.91 0.80 -7.08
CA ALA A 96 -3.70 1.13 -7.85
C ALA A 96 -2.59 1.72 -6.96
N SER A 97 -2.91 2.61 -6.03
CA SER A 97 -1.91 3.20 -5.12
C SER A 97 -1.31 2.19 -4.14
N GLY A 98 -2.13 1.26 -3.64
CA GLY A 98 -1.66 0.16 -2.79
C GLY A 98 -0.77 -0.81 -3.57
N CYS A 99 -1.21 -1.21 -4.76
CA CYS A 99 -0.43 -2.06 -5.66
C CYS A 99 0.92 -1.42 -6.00
N ALA A 100 0.93 -0.13 -6.38
CA ALA A 100 2.16 0.60 -6.70
C ALA A 100 3.16 0.59 -5.53
N SER A 101 2.68 0.72 -4.29
CA SER A 101 3.54 0.68 -3.10
C SER A 101 4.22 -0.69 -2.92
N HIS A 102 3.49 -1.78 -3.17
CA HIS A 102 4.06 -3.13 -3.10
C HIS A 102 4.97 -3.44 -4.30
N THR A 103 4.63 -2.95 -5.49
CA THR A 103 5.47 -3.06 -6.69
C THR A 103 6.81 -2.38 -6.48
N ASP A 104 6.83 -1.15 -5.96
CA ASP A 104 8.06 -0.38 -5.74
C ASP A 104 8.96 -1.02 -4.66
N HIS A 105 8.35 -1.54 -3.59
CA HIS A 105 9.06 -2.36 -2.61
C HIS A 105 9.69 -3.59 -3.28
N GLY A 106 8.90 -4.36 -4.03
CA GLY A 106 9.38 -5.57 -4.71
C GLY A 106 10.52 -5.28 -5.70
N MET A 107 10.41 -4.18 -6.45
CA MET A 107 11.43 -3.75 -7.41
C MET A 107 12.73 -3.40 -6.68
N THR A 108 12.66 -2.63 -5.59
CA THR A 108 13.83 -2.29 -4.77
C THR A 108 14.53 -3.54 -4.22
N MET A 109 13.76 -4.53 -3.77
CA MET A 109 14.34 -5.79 -3.29
C MET A 109 14.99 -6.60 -4.41
N LEU A 110 14.40 -6.61 -5.60
CA LEU A 110 14.96 -7.28 -6.77
C LEU A 110 16.25 -6.58 -7.25
N ASP A 111 16.30 -5.24 -7.23
CA ASP A 111 17.50 -4.48 -7.54
C ASP A 111 18.65 -4.84 -6.58
N VAL A 112 18.39 -4.88 -5.27
CA VAL A 112 19.41 -5.32 -4.29
C VAL A 112 19.87 -6.75 -4.60
N PHE A 113 18.94 -7.66 -4.88
CA PHE A 113 19.27 -9.04 -5.24
C PHE A 113 20.14 -9.10 -6.50
N ARG A 114 19.80 -8.37 -7.57
CA ARG A 114 20.58 -8.26 -8.80
C ARG A 114 22.00 -7.78 -8.53
N GLU A 115 22.17 -6.72 -7.73
CA GLU A 115 23.50 -6.16 -7.47
C GLU A 115 24.35 -7.05 -6.54
N VAL A 116 23.73 -7.82 -5.64
CA VAL A 116 24.41 -8.87 -4.85
C VAL A 116 24.88 -10.01 -5.74
N VAL A 117 23.99 -10.50 -6.61
CA VAL A 117 24.30 -11.59 -7.54
C VAL A 117 25.40 -11.22 -8.54
N ASN A 118 25.46 -9.94 -8.94
CA ASN A 118 26.51 -9.40 -9.80
C ASN A 118 27.78 -8.95 -9.04
N GLY A 119 27.85 -9.17 -7.72
CA GLY A 119 29.04 -8.91 -6.90
C GLY A 119 29.36 -7.43 -6.68
N LYS A 120 28.42 -6.52 -6.99
CA LYS A 120 28.59 -5.07 -6.78
C LYS A 120 28.24 -4.66 -5.35
N ILE A 121 27.27 -5.34 -4.75
CA ILE A 121 26.96 -5.23 -3.32
C ILE A 121 27.58 -6.43 -2.61
N THR A 122 28.55 -6.18 -1.72
CA THR A 122 29.30 -7.22 -1.00
C THR A 122 28.89 -7.38 0.46
N ASP A 123 28.16 -6.41 1.02
CA ASP A 123 27.69 -6.44 2.42
C ASP A 123 26.55 -7.45 2.66
N TYR A 124 25.91 -7.91 1.58
CA TYR A 124 24.82 -8.86 1.61
C TYR A 124 25.23 -10.17 0.95
N LYS A 125 24.59 -11.26 1.37
CA LYS A 125 24.77 -12.59 0.81
C LYS A 125 23.45 -13.35 0.79
N ILE A 126 23.35 -14.32 -0.11
CA ILE A 126 22.28 -15.32 -0.10
C ILE A 126 22.48 -16.17 1.15
N LYS A 127 21.52 -16.11 2.09
CA LYS A 127 21.57 -16.87 3.34
C LYS A 127 20.80 -18.19 3.27
N ASP A 128 19.78 -18.24 2.42
CA ASP A 128 18.83 -19.34 2.32
C ASP A 128 18.83 -19.88 0.88
N GLU A 129 19.72 -20.83 0.64
CA GLU A 129 19.89 -21.44 -0.68
C GLU A 129 18.77 -22.43 -1.02
N GLU A 130 18.18 -23.08 -0.01
CA GLU A 130 17.03 -23.98 -0.21
C GLU A 130 15.83 -23.20 -0.74
N LYS A 131 15.54 -22.04 -0.14
CA LYS A 131 14.48 -21.16 -0.62
C LYS A 131 14.76 -20.62 -2.02
N LEU A 132 16.00 -20.23 -2.32
CA LEU A 132 16.39 -19.79 -3.66
C LEU A 132 16.06 -20.87 -4.70
N ARG A 133 16.50 -22.10 -4.45
CA ARG A 133 16.28 -23.25 -5.35
C ARG A 133 14.79 -23.58 -5.49
N SER A 134 14.04 -23.57 -4.39
CA SER A 134 12.59 -23.79 -4.41
C SER A 134 11.84 -22.73 -5.22
N VAL A 135 12.19 -21.46 -5.06
CA VAL A 135 11.55 -20.36 -5.82
C VAL A 135 11.92 -20.46 -7.30
N ALA A 136 13.18 -20.72 -7.62
CA ALA A 136 13.63 -20.93 -9.00
C ALA A 136 12.86 -22.06 -9.69
N GLN A 137 12.75 -23.23 -9.06
CA GLN A 137 11.94 -24.33 -9.58
C GLN A 137 10.48 -23.93 -9.81
N SER A 138 9.90 -23.14 -8.90
CA SER A 138 8.50 -22.73 -9.00
C SER A 138 8.19 -21.83 -10.19
N VAL A 139 9.21 -21.24 -10.82
CA VAL A 139 9.09 -20.43 -12.04
C VAL A 139 9.74 -21.11 -13.26
N GLY A 140 9.99 -22.42 -13.17
CA GLY A 140 10.47 -23.24 -14.29
C GLY A 140 11.99 -23.21 -14.53
N ILE A 141 12.79 -22.72 -13.57
CA ILE A 141 14.25 -22.72 -13.67
C ILE A 141 14.79 -24.05 -13.15
N GLU A 142 15.59 -24.74 -13.96
CA GLU A 142 16.30 -25.97 -13.56
C GLU A 142 17.37 -25.64 -12.50
N VAL A 143 17.51 -26.48 -11.47
CA VAL A 143 18.43 -26.25 -10.33
C VAL A 143 19.37 -27.40 -10.02
N GLU A 144 19.13 -28.59 -10.60
CA GLU A 144 19.90 -29.80 -10.30
C GLU A 144 21.31 -29.69 -10.89
N GLY A 145 22.33 -29.98 -10.07
CA GLY A 145 23.74 -29.91 -10.48
C GLY A 145 24.28 -28.49 -10.74
N ARG A 146 23.48 -27.44 -10.47
CA ARG A 146 23.85 -26.04 -10.73
C ARG A 146 24.33 -25.31 -9.48
N GLU A 147 25.28 -24.40 -9.71
CA GLU A 147 25.82 -23.50 -8.70
C GLU A 147 24.76 -22.49 -8.23
N THR A 148 24.75 -22.19 -6.93
CA THR A 148 23.75 -21.30 -6.32
C THR A 148 23.72 -19.91 -6.98
N MET A 149 24.89 -19.38 -7.36
CA MET A 149 25.01 -18.08 -8.01
C MET A 149 24.51 -18.08 -9.45
N GLU A 150 24.56 -19.21 -10.16
CA GLU A 150 24.00 -19.31 -11.51
C GLU A 150 22.47 -19.33 -11.46
N ILE A 151 21.90 -20.11 -10.54
CA ILE A 151 20.46 -20.14 -10.30
C ILE A 151 19.95 -18.75 -9.89
N ALA A 152 20.71 -18.04 -9.06
CA ALA A 152 20.37 -16.69 -8.63
C ALA A 152 20.35 -15.69 -9.80
N LYS A 153 21.22 -15.87 -10.80
CA LYS A 153 21.24 -15.05 -12.03
C LYS A 153 19.98 -15.24 -12.85
N ASP A 154 19.68 -16.48 -13.21
CA ASP A 154 18.47 -16.80 -13.98
C ASP A 154 17.21 -16.36 -13.23
N LEU A 155 17.19 -16.53 -11.90
CA LEU A 155 16.04 -16.15 -11.10
C LEU A 155 15.83 -14.64 -11.09
N TYR A 156 16.87 -13.81 -10.99
CA TYR A 156 16.63 -12.36 -11.03
C TYR A 156 16.12 -11.92 -12.40
N GLU A 157 16.66 -12.48 -13.50
CA GLU A 157 16.25 -12.13 -14.87
C GLU A 157 14.79 -12.48 -15.10
N GLU A 158 14.39 -13.68 -14.67
CA GLU A 158 13.00 -14.10 -14.77
C GLU A 158 12.10 -13.19 -13.91
N LEU A 159 12.47 -12.91 -12.66
CA LEU A 159 11.65 -12.05 -11.79
C LEU A 159 11.55 -10.59 -12.28
N GLU A 160 12.55 -10.08 -12.99
CA GLU A 160 12.54 -8.72 -13.56
C GLU A 160 11.40 -8.52 -14.56
N ARG A 161 10.98 -9.59 -15.24
CA ARG A 161 9.83 -9.59 -16.15
C ARG A 161 8.53 -9.18 -15.46
N THR A 162 8.42 -9.34 -14.14
CA THR A 162 7.27 -8.83 -13.36
C THR A 162 7.02 -7.34 -13.60
N TYR A 163 8.07 -6.57 -13.88
CA TYR A 163 8.00 -5.11 -14.01
C TYR A 163 8.12 -4.60 -15.45
N THR A 164 8.74 -5.39 -16.34
CA THR A 164 9.06 -4.96 -17.71
C THR A 164 8.21 -5.62 -18.78
N GLN A 165 7.50 -6.70 -18.44
CA GLN A 165 6.77 -7.49 -19.42
C GLN A 165 5.49 -6.78 -19.89
N VAL A 166 5.34 -6.72 -21.22
CA VAL A 166 4.19 -6.10 -21.90
C VAL A 166 3.20 -7.15 -22.42
N GLU A 167 3.67 -8.36 -22.73
CA GLU A 167 2.88 -9.46 -23.27
C GLU A 167 3.06 -10.74 -22.45
N GLY A 168 1.98 -11.52 -22.28
CA GLY A 168 2.00 -12.75 -21.48
C GLY A 168 1.76 -12.52 -19.99
N GLU A 169 2.19 -13.46 -19.16
CA GLU A 169 1.92 -13.51 -17.71
C GLU A 169 3.16 -13.23 -16.87
N ILE A 170 3.01 -12.55 -15.73
CA ILE A 170 4.14 -12.35 -14.81
C ILE A 170 4.64 -13.70 -14.26
N PRO A 171 5.95 -13.84 -13.94
CA PRO A 171 6.56 -15.13 -13.62
C PRO A 171 5.83 -15.95 -12.57
N PHE A 172 5.34 -15.30 -11.51
CA PHE A 172 4.67 -15.98 -10.40
C PHE A 172 3.22 -16.41 -10.69
N VAL A 173 2.66 -16.12 -11.87
CA VAL A 173 1.37 -16.72 -12.26
C VAL A 173 1.49 -18.24 -12.35
N SER A 174 2.65 -18.77 -12.75
CA SER A 174 2.93 -20.23 -12.76
C SER A 174 2.69 -20.94 -11.42
N ARG A 175 2.64 -20.19 -10.30
CA ARG A 175 2.42 -20.73 -8.95
C ARG A 175 0.95 -20.81 -8.56
N VAL A 176 0.06 -20.21 -9.34
CA VAL A 176 -1.37 -20.26 -9.04
C VAL A 176 -1.92 -21.66 -9.33
N PRO A 177 -2.86 -22.18 -8.54
CA PRO A 177 -3.51 -23.45 -8.86
C PRO A 177 -4.22 -23.38 -10.22
N GLU A 178 -4.16 -24.46 -11.01
CA GLU A 178 -4.72 -24.54 -12.37
C GLU A 178 -6.20 -24.13 -12.51
N LYS A 179 -6.97 -24.18 -11.42
CA LYS A 179 -8.40 -23.82 -11.42
C LYS A 179 -8.66 -22.31 -11.30
N THR A 180 -7.60 -21.52 -11.10
CA THR A 180 -7.67 -20.06 -10.90
C THR A 180 -7.57 -19.35 -12.24
#